data_AF-A0A963KGZ1-F1
#
_entry.id   AF-A0A963KGZ1-F1
#
_cell.length_a   1.000
_cell.length_b   1.000
_cell.length_c   1.000
_cell.angle_alpha   90.00
_cell.angle_beta   90.00
_cell.angle_gamma   90.00
#
_symmetry.space_group_name_H-M   'P 1'
#
loop_
_entity.id
_entity.type
_entity.pdbx_description
1 polymer ?
#
loop_
_entity_poly.entity_id
_entity_poly.type
_entity_poly.pdbx_seq_one_letter_code
_entity_poly.pdbx_strand_id
1 'polypeptide(L)'
;MPTASSFLRPLLLWLRTPASIGLGIGLAAFLALAGLRLAGGLQPMELAVYDLYLNARHDADWREDRVAVVLIDDADIRRIGRWPMSDDMLARV
;
A
#
# COMPACT_ATOMS: atom_id res chain seq x y z
N MET A 1 -20.71 -28.22 -46.00
CA MET A 1 -20.84 -28.19 -44.52
C MET A 1 -19.43 -28.25 -43.92
N PRO A 2 -18.90 -27.18 -43.31
CA PRO A 2 -17.59 -27.26 -42.67
C PRO A 2 -17.72 -28.06 -41.36
N THR A 3 -16.93 -29.12 -41.26
CA THR A 3 -16.87 -30.01 -40.10
C THR A 3 -16.14 -29.33 -38.94
N ALA A 4 -16.68 -29.46 -37.73
CA ALA A 4 -16.19 -28.84 -36.49
C ALA A 4 -14.74 -29.20 -36.10
N SER A 5 -14.11 -30.15 -36.80
CA SER A 5 -12.74 -30.62 -36.55
C SER A 5 -11.63 -29.71 -37.12
N SER A 6 -11.97 -28.69 -37.91
CA SER A 6 -10.99 -27.72 -38.44
C SER A 6 -10.52 -26.72 -37.38
N PHE A 7 -11.37 -26.39 -36.38
CA PHE A 7 -11.09 -25.39 -35.35
C PHE A 7 -10.14 -25.87 -34.24
N LEU A 8 -10.00 -27.19 -34.03
CA LEU A 8 -9.16 -27.76 -32.96
C LEU A 8 -7.70 -28.02 -33.40
N ARG A 9 -7.43 -28.01 -34.70
CA ARG A 9 -6.07 -28.20 -35.25
C ARG A 9 -5.08 -27.08 -34.92
N PRO A 10 -5.43 -25.77 -34.95
CA PRO A 10 -4.49 -24.73 -34.54
C PRO A 10 -4.15 -24.81 -33.04
N LEU A 11 -5.09 -25.25 -32.20
CA LEU A 11 -4.89 -25.47 -30.76
C LEU A 11 -3.84 -26.56 -30.49
N LEU A 12 -3.91 -27.68 -31.21
CA LEU A 12 -2.96 -28.78 -31.07
C LEU A 12 -1.57 -28.49 -31.67
N LEU A 13 -1.49 -27.67 -32.72
CA LEU A 13 -0.21 -27.22 -33.30
C LEU A 13 0.46 -26.15 -32.42
N TRP A 14 -0.33 -25.29 -31.78
CA TRP A 14 0.15 -24.32 -30.80
C TRP A 14 0.73 -24.99 -29.55
N LEU A 15 0.31 -26.22 -29.23
CA LEU A 15 0.85 -27.03 -28.12
C LEU A 15 2.18 -27.75 -28.47
N ARG A 16 2.68 -27.63 -29.70
CA ARG A 16 3.83 -28.40 -30.21
C ARG A 16 5.17 -27.67 -30.11
N THR A 17 5.20 -26.42 -29.64
CA THR A 17 6.43 -25.67 -29.32
C THR A 17 6.44 -25.34 -27.82
N PRO A 18 7.50 -25.69 -27.07
CA PRO A 18 7.56 -25.39 -25.64
C PRO A 18 7.50 -23.88 -25.34
N ALA A 19 7.92 -23.06 -26.31
CA ALA A 19 7.91 -21.59 -26.21
C ALA A 19 6.50 -20.98 -26.22
N SER A 20 5.54 -21.52 -26.99
CA SER A 20 4.16 -20.98 -27.02
C SER A 20 3.38 -21.32 -25.75
N ILE A 21 3.64 -22.48 -25.15
CA ILE A 21 3.09 -22.86 -23.84
C ILE A 21 3.58 -21.88 -22.77
N GLY A 22 4.88 -21.59 -22.74
CA GLY A 22 5.46 -20.60 -21.83
C GLY A 22 4.87 -19.20 -22.03
N LEU A 23 4.71 -18.78 -23.29
CA LEU A 23 4.11 -17.49 -23.63
C LEU A 23 2.64 -17.41 -23.24
N GLY A 24 1.88 -18.49 -23.42
CA GLY A 24 0.50 -18.62 -22.99
C GLY A 24 0.34 -18.53 -21.47
N ILE A 25 1.16 -19.27 -20.72
CA ILE A 25 1.17 -19.23 -19.25
C ILE A 25 1.56 -17.83 -18.77
N GLY A 26 2.60 -17.23 -19.35
CA GLY A 26 3.05 -15.89 -19.00
C GLY A 26 1.99 -14.83 -19.25
N LEU A 27 1.31 -14.89 -20.39
CA LEU A 27 0.21 -13.97 -20.72
C LEU A 27 -0.99 -14.15 -19.78
N ALA A 28 -1.36 -15.40 -19.49
CA ALA A 28 -2.46 -15.69 -18.55
C ALA A 28 -2.14 -15.19 -17.13
N ALA A 29 -0.92 -15.43 -16.65
CA ALA A 29 -0.46 -14.94 -15.36
C ALA A 29 -0.43 -13.41 -15.31
N PHE A 30 0.07 -12.77 -16.37
CA PHE A 30 0.09 -11.31 -16.49
C PHE A 30 -1.32 -10.72 -16.44
N LEU A 31 -2.26 -11.25 -17.24
CA LEU A 31 -3.64 -10.77 -17.26
C LEU A 31 -4.34 -10.97 -15.91
N ALA A 32 -4.10 -12.09 -15.25
CA ALA A 32 -4.64 -12.35 -13.92
C ALA A 32 -4.11 -11.35 -12.88
N LEU A 33 -2.79 -11.12 -12.86
CA LEU A 33 -2.17 -10.14 -11.96
C LEU A 33 -2.63 -8.70 -12.27
N ALA A 34 -2.67 -8.33 -13.54
CA ALA A 34 -3.10 -7.01 -13.98
C ALA A 34 -4.58 -6.76 -13.62
N GLY A 35 -5.44 -7.76 -13.84
CA GLY A 35 -6.84 -7.71 -13.44
C GLY A 35 -7.00 -7.56 -11.92
N LEU A 36 -6.27 -8.35 -11.14
CA LEU A 36 -6.29 -8.27 -9.67
C LEU A 36 -5.79 -6.90 -9.17
N ARG A 37 -4.77 -6.33 -9.82
CA ARG A 37 -4.24 -5.00 -9.52
C ARG A 37 -5.27 -3.91 -9.80
N LEU A 38 -5.90 -3.93 -10.98
CA LEU A 38 -6.91 -2.95 -11.38
C LEU A 38 -8.17 -3.01 -10.51
N ALA A 39 -8.54 -4.21 -10.03
CA ALA A 39 -9.64 -4.40 -9.10
C ALA A 39 -9.31 -4.01 -7.65
N GLY A 40 -8.06 -3.61 -7.36
CA GLY A 40 -7.62 -3.28 -6.00
C GLY A 40 -7.40 -4.49 -5.09
N GLY A 41 -7.41 -5.72 -5.61
CA GLY A 41 -7.22 -6.93 -4.80
C GLY A 41 -5.82 -7.06 -4.19
N LEU A 42 -4.82 -6.38 -4.76
CA LEU A 42 -3.47 -6.29 -4.21
C LEU A 42 -3.30 -5.19 -3.14
N GLN A 43 -4.28 -4.28 -3.01
CA GLN A 43 -4.21 -3.14 -2.10
C GLN A 43 -4.00 -3.52 -0.62
N PRO A 44 -4.65 -4.57 -0.07
CA PRO A 44 -4.41 -4.99 1.32
C PRO A 44 -2.98 -5.48 1.54
N MET A 45 -2.41 -6.17 0.56
CA MET A 45 -1.03 -6.68 0.64
C MET A 45 -0.02 -5.53 0.55
N GLU A 46 -0.29 -4.53 -0.29
CA GLU A 46 0.51 -3.31 -0.38
C GLU A 46 0.53 -2.54 0.94
N LEU A 47 -0.64 -2.39 1.58
CA LEU A 47 -0.73 -1.74 2.89
C LEU A 47 0.06 -2.51 3.96
N ALA A 48 -0.10 -3.83 4.02
CA ALA A 48 0.61 -4.65 5.00
C ALA A 48 2.14 -4.57 4.84
N VAL A 49 2.63 -4.55 3.59
CA VAL A 49 4.06 -4.37 3.30
C VAL A 49 4.53 -2.98 3.69
N TYR A 50 3.71 -1.95 3.44
CA TYR A 50 4.02 -0.58 3.83
C TYR A 50 4.10 -0.42 5.36
N ASP A 51 3.14 -0.97 6.10
CA ASP A 51 3.16 -0.95 7.56
C ASP A 51 4.38 -1.69 8.13
N LEU A 52 4.72 -2.85 7.54
CA LEU A 52 5.93 -3.58 7.91
C LEU A 52 7.19 -2.76 7.64
N TYR A 53 7.24 -2.06 6.51
CA TYR A 53 8.35 -1.20 6.14
C TYR A 53 8.51 -0.03 7.12
N LEU A 54 7.43 0.66 7.47
CA LEU A 54 7.45 1.74 8.45
C LEU A 54 7.88 1.24 9.83
N ASN A 55 7.37 0.09 10.26
CA ASN A 55 7.76 -0.51 11.54
C ASN A 55 9.24 -0.92 11.55
N ALA A 56 9.74 -1.52 10.47
CA ALA A 56 11.14 -1.90 10.34
C ALA A 56 12.09 -0.70 10.27
N ARG A 57 11.58 0.44 9.79
CA ARG A 57 12.31 1.72 9.70
C ARG A 57 12.19 2.56 10.97
N HIS A 58 11.81 1.97 12.11
CA HIS A 58 11.97 2.64 13.40
C HIS A 58 13.45 3.03 13.56
N ASP A 59 13.74 4.31 13.30
CA ASP A 59 15.04 4.90 13.56
C ASP A 59 15.29 4.78 15.06
N ALA A 60 16.35 4.07 15.44
CA ALA A 60 16.77 3.97 16.84
C ALA A 60 17.11 5.33 17.47
N ASP A 61 17.18 6.38 16.64
CA ASP A 61 17.41 7.78 17.01
C ASP A 61 16.13 8.64 16.97
N TRP A 62 14.96 8.08 16.63
CA TRP A 62 13.67 8.72 16.84
C TRP A 62 13.38 8.72 18.34
N ARG A 63 13.97 9.69 19.04
CA ARG A 63 13.44 10.13 20.32
C ARG A 63 12.01 10.58 20.04
N GLU A 64 11.04 9.86 20.58
CA GLU A 64 9.70 10.38 20.73
C GLU A 64 9.82 11.73 21.43
N ASP A 65 9.70 12.80 20.65
CA ASP A 65 9.45 14.11 21.21
C ASP A 65 8.13 13.93 21.94
N ARG A 66 8.17 13.90 23.27
CA ARG A 66 7.02 13.54 24.10
C ARG A 66 5.97 14.61 23.89
N VAL A 67 5.07 14.40 22.93
CA VAL A 67 4.03 15.36 22.59
C VAL A 67 3.04 15.39 23.74
N ALA A 68 3.18 16.40 24.60
CA ALA A 68 2.22 16.69 25.65
C ALA A 68 1.05 17.46 25.03
N VAL A 69 -0.13 16.84 25.00
CA VAL A 69 -1.36 17.53 24.62
C VAL A 69 -1.86 18.32 25.83
N VAL A 70 -1.71 19.64 25.77
CA VAL A 70 -2.23 20.56 26.80
C VAL A 70 -3.58 21.10 26.32
N LEU A 71 -4.66 20.74 27.02
CA LEU A 71 -5.96 21.37 26.82
C LEU A 71 -5.92 22.80 27.37
N ILE A 72 -6.35 23.75 26.55
CA ILE A 72 -6.36 25.18 26.86
C ILE A 72 -7.73 25.72 26.47
N ASP A 73 -8.35 26.48 27.38
CA ASP A 73 -9.60 27.18 27.10
C ASP A 73 -9.40 28.71 26.97
N ASP A 74 -10.46 29.42 26.59
CA ASP A 74 -10.41 30.88 26.43
C ASP A 74 -10.15 31.63 27.75
N ALA A 75 -10.51 31.05 28.90
CA ALA A 75 -10.25 31.65 30.20
C ALA A 75 -8.75 31.54 30.55
N ASP A 76 -8.12 30.43 30.18
CA ASP A 76 -6.67 30.22 30.30
C ASP A 76 -5.90 31.22 29.45
N ILE A 77 -6.28 31.41 28.19
CA ILE A 77 -5.62 32.39 27.30
C ILE A 77 -5.73 33.81 27.88
N ARG A 78 -6.92 34.20 28.38
CA ARG A 78 -7.11 35.51 29.02
C ARG A 78 -6.30 35.67 30.30
N ARG A 79 -6.18 34.61 31.10
CA ARG A 79 -5.40 34.58 32.34
C ARG A 79 -3.89 34.72 32.08
N ILE A 80 -3.41 34.06 31.04
CA ILE A 80 -1.98 34.07 30.66
C ILE A 80 -1.63 35.38 29.95
N GLY A 81 -2.61 35.99 29.25
CA GLY A 81 -2.49 37.32 28.64
C GLY A 81 -1.49 37.41 27.49
N ARG A 82 -0.85 36.29 27.14
CA ARG A 82 0.15 36.17 26.08
C ARG A 82 0.01 34.82 25.39
N TRP A 83 -0.16 34.88 24.07
CA TRP A 83 -0.14 33.72 23.20
C TRP A 83 0.84 33.97 22.04
N PRO A 84 1.64 32.99 21.62
CA PRO A 84 1.86 31.67 22.25
C PRO A 84 2.60 31.74 23.59
N MET A 85 2.44 30.72 24.43
CA MET A 85 3.18 30.56 25.69
C MET A 85 4.65 30.20 25.42
N SER A 86 5.54 30.53 26.35
CA SER A 86 6.93 30.07 26.31
C SER A 86 7.03 28.60 26.77
N ASP A 87 8.01 27.87 26.24
CA ASP A 87 8.25 26.47 26.61
C ASP A 87 8.46 26.28 28.12
N ASP A 88 9.12 27.23 28.79
CA ASP A 88 9.31 27.22 30.26
C ASP A 88 7.99 27.23 31.05
N MET A 89 6.92 27.80 30.49
CA MET A 89 5.60 27.81 31.09
C MET A 89 4.89 26.48 30.88
N LEU A 90 4.98 25.92 29.67
CA LEU A 90 4.40 24.62 29.33
C LEU A 90 5.03 23.47 30.13
N ALA A 91 6.32 23.54 30.44
CA ALA A 91 7.02 22.52 31.23
C ALA A 91 6.65 22.50 32.73
N ARG A 92 5.91 23.50 33.22
CA ARG A 92 5.51 23.61 34.65
C ARG A 92 4.11 23.07 34.93
N VAL A 93 3.35 22.70 33.90
CA VAL A 93 1.93 22.29 34.00
C VAL A 93 1.80 20.79 34.09
#